data_AF-A0A0U2UHS8-F1
#
_entry.id   AF-A0A0U2UHS8-F1
#
_cell.length_a   1.000
_cell.length_b   1.000
_cell.length_c   1.000
_cell.angle_alpha   90.00
_cell.angle_beta   90.00
_cell.angle_gamma   90.00
#
_symmetry.space_group_name_H-M   'P 1'
#
loop_
_entity.id
_entity.type
_entity.pdbx_description
1 polymer ?
#
loop_
_entity_poly.entity_id
_entity_poly.type
_entity_poly.pdbx_seq_one_letter_code
_entity_poly.pdbx_strand_id
1 'polypeptide(L)'
;MQELTGKAPAFYRPPFGSASEAVRAKVKEEHMIYMTWSNGSKNWEMMVKKNNPGRIISNVLEQLRPGSNILMHELPWTAKALDTLLTD
;
A
#
# COMPACT_ATOMS: atom_id res chain seq x y z
N MET A 1 -14.00 -1.36 13.08
CA MET A 1 -12.57 -1.56 13.38
C MET A 1 -12.26 -1.43 14.86
N GLN A 2 -12.56 -0.30 15.50
CA GLN A 2 -12.28 -0.14 16.94
C GLN A 2 -12.94 -1.22 17.81
N GLU A 3 -14.16 -1.65 17.49
CA GLU A 3 -14.82 -2.77 18.17
C GLU A 3 -14.06 -4.10 18.02
N LEU A 4 -13.40 -4.32 16.89
CA LEU A 4 -12.66 -5.56 16.60
C LEU A 4 -11.22 -5.54 17.11
N THR A 5 -10.56 -4.38 17.12
CA THR A 5 -9.12 -4.24 17.46
C THR A 5 -8.86 -3.48 18.75
N GLY A 6 -9.90 -2.95 19.40
CA GLY A 6 -9.81 -2.09 20.58
C GLY A 6 -9.23 -0.70 20.31
N LYS A 7 -8.94 -0.34 19.04
CA LYS A 7 -8.27 0.92 18.67
C LYS A 7 -8.91 1.58 17.46
N ALA A 8 -9.14 2.88 17.54
CA ALA A 8 -9.54 3.68 16.39
C ALA A 8 -8.40 3.75 15.35
N PRO A 9 -8.70 3.65 14.03
CA PRO A 9 -7.69 3.81 13.00
C PRO A 9 -7.10 5.23 12.99
N ALA A 10 -5.78 5.35 12.90
CA ALA A 10 -5.11 6.65 12.80
C ALA A 10 -4.90 7.13 11.34
N PHE A 11 -4.99 6.22 10.37
CA PHE A 11 -4.66 6.49 8.97
C PHE A 11 -5.81 6.11 8.05
N TYR A 12 -6.08 6.96 7.05
CA TYR A 12 -7.01 6.68 5.97
C TYR A 12 -6.24 6.69 4.65
N ARG A 13 -6.38 5.62 3.87
CA ARG A 13 -5.89 5.54 2.48
C ARG A 13 -7.10 5.34 1.57
N PRO A 14 -7.36 6.26 0.63
CA PRO A 14 -8.51 6.12 -0.25
C PRO A 14 -8.31 4.97 -1.27
N PRO A 15 -9.41 4.34 -1.72
CA PRO A 15 -9.38 3.47 -2.88
C PRO A 15 -8.77 4.17 -4.10
N PHE A 16 -7.94 3.46 -4.86
CA PHE A 16 -7.26 3.96 -6.07
C PHE A 16 -6.42 5.24 -5.88
N GLY A 17 -6.12 5.64 -4.63
CA GLY A 17 -5.40 6.87 -4.35
C GLY A 17 -6.21 8.15 -4.55
N SER A 18 -7.51 8.06 -4.84
CA SER A 18 -8.36 9.18 -5.24
C SER A 18 -9.47 9.47 -4.23
N ALA A 19 -9.64 10.74 -3.87
CA ALA A 19 -10.68 11.19 -2.95
C ALA A 19 -11.12 12.62 -3.26
N SER A 20 -12.40 12.89 -3.07
CA SER A 20 -12.97 14.25 -3.13
C SER A 20 -12.55 15.09 -1.93
N GLU A 21 -12.75 16.40 -2.02
CA GLU A 21 -12.52 17.32 -0.90
C GLU A 21 -13.39 16.98 0.32
N ALA A 22 -14.65 16.57 0.09
CA ALA A 22 -15.55 16.15 1.15
C ALA A 22 -14.97 14.95 1.94
N VAL A 23 -14.39 13.97 1.26
CA VAL A 23 -13.73 12.83 1.91
C VAL A 23 -12.52 13.29 2.71
N ARG A 24 -11.69 14.18 2.16
CA ARG A 24 -10.52 14.72 2.87
C ARG A 24 -10.92 15.53 4.12
N ALA A 25 -11.99 16.31 4.03
CA ALA A 25 -12.54 17.05 5.16
C ALA A 25 -13.02 16.11 6.26
N LYS A 26 -13.74 15.04 5.89
CA LYS A 26 -14.20 14.05 6.86
C LYS A 26 -13.05 13.32 7.56
N VAL A 27 -12.02 12.91 6.82
CA VAL A 27 -10.82 12.29 7.40
C VAL A 27 -10.15 13.21 8.44
N LYS A 28 -10.12 14.52 8.18
CA LYS A 28 -9.59 15.50 9.14
C LYS A 28 -10.47 15.68 10.37
N GLU A 29 -11.80 15.70 10.19
CA GLU A 29 -12.79 15.77 11.28
C GLU A 29 -12.66 14.56 12.22
N GLU A 30 -12.43 13.37 11.67
CA GLU A 30 -12.20 12.13 12.43
C GLU A 30 -10.76 12.04 13.01
N HIS A 31 -9.98 13.13 12.94
CA HIS A 31 -8.61 13.21 13.43
C HIS A 31 -7.65 12.15 12.84
N MET A 32 -7.92 11.71 11.62
CA MET A 32 -7.11 10.72 10.90
C MET A 32 -6.13 11.39 9.94
N ILE A 33 -5.04 10.69 9.63
CA ILE A 33 -4.06 11.10 8.62
C ILE A 33 -4.44 10.52 7.26
N TYR A 34 -4.69 11.39 6.28
CA TYR A 34 -4.85 10.98 4.88
C TYR A 34 -3.48 10.60 4.30
N MET A 35 -3.35 9.39 3.78
CA MET A 35 -2.07 8.86 3.29
C MET A 35 -2.22 8.10 1.98
N THR A 36 -1.28 8.27 1.07
CA THR A 36 -1.16 7.49 -0.18
C THR A 36 0.13 6.64 -0.15
N TRP A 37 0.80 6.49 -1.29
CA TRP A 37 2.08 5.78 -1.43
C TRP A 37 2.98 6.57 -2.38
N SER A 38 4.29 6.36 -2.26
CA SER A 38 5.32 6.99 -3.10
C SER A 38 6.15 5.96 -3.90
N ASN A 39 5.91 4.68 -3.65
CA ASN A 39 6.50 3.53 -4.34
C ASN A 39 5.41 2.47 -4.54
N GLY A 40 5.16 2.08 -5.78
CA GLY A 40 4.12 1.09 -6.11
C GLY A 40 4.73 -0.23 -6.57
N SER A 41 4.41 -1.32 -5.87
CA SER A 41 4.86 -2.68 -6.23
C SER A 41 4.25 -3.19 -7.55
N LYS A 42 3.11 -2.62 -7.97
CA LYS A 42 2.30 -3.04 -9.13
C LYS A 42 1.89 -4.51 -9.07
N ASN A 43 1.81 -5.07 -7.87
CA ASN A 43 1.48 -6.48 -7.69
C ASN A 43 0.10 -6.86 -8.24
N TRP A 44 -0.84 -5.92 -8.36
CA TRP A 44 -2.16 -6.12 -8.97
C TRP A 44 -2.13 -6.32 -10.49
N GLU A 45 -1.13 -5.79 -11.20
CA GLU A 45 -0.99 -5.99 -12.67
C GLU A 45 -0.71 -7.46 -13.02
N MET A 46 -0.29 -8.25 -12.04
CA MET A 46 0.09 -9.65 -12.21
C MET A 46 -1.12 -10.60 -12.22
N MET A 47 -2.31 -10.13 -11.80
CA MET A 47 -3.55 -10.84 -12.12
C MET A 47 -3.77 -10.91 -13.64
N VAL A 48 -3.20 -9.96 -14.40
CA VAL A 48 -3.32 -9.87 -15.86
C VAL A 48 -2.12 -10.48 -16.59
N LYS A 49 -0.95 -10.59 -15.94
CA LYS A 49 0.32 -11.09 -16.51
C LYS A 49 0.91 -12.18 -15.62
N LYS A 50 1.32 -13.34 -16.16
CA LYS A 50 1.92 -14.49 -15.42
C LYS A 50 2.63 -14.09 -14.11
N ASN A 51 2.15 -14.64 -12.99
CA ASN A 51 2.63 -14.38 -11.62
C ASN A 51 4.17 -14.55 -11.48
N ASN A 52 4.92 -13.46 -11.36
CA ASN A 52 6.38 -13.44 -11.15
C ASN A 52 6.80 -12.58 -9.94
N PRO A 53 7.01 -13.17 -8.75
CA PRO A 53 7.44 -12.46 -7.54
C PRO A 53 8.66 -11.56 -7.73
N GLY A 54 9.63 -11.95 -8.59
CA GLY A 54 10.83 -11.14 -8.85
C GLY A 54 10.52 -9.77 -9.48
N ARG A 55 9.41 -9.65 -10.22
CA ARG A 55 8.97 -8.37 -10.79
C ARG A 55 8.46 -7.40 -9.72
N ILE A 56 7.90 -7.91 -8.61
CA ILE A 56 7.50 -7.05 -7.47
C ILE A 56 8.75 -6.42 -6.88
N ILE A 57 9.78 -7.23 -6.64
CA ILE A 57 11.04 -6.80 -6.03
C ILE A 57 11.69 -5.74 -6.92
N SER A 58 11.87 -6.02 -8.22
CA SER A 58 12.47 -5.06 -9.15
C SER A 58 11.69 -3.75 -9.21
N ASN A 59 10.35 -3.80 -9.32
CA ASN A 59 9.51 -2.61 -9.33
C ASN A 59 9.70 -1.75 -8.08
N VAL A 60 9.83 -2.37 -6.90
CA VAL A 60 10.01 -1.65 -5.64
C VAL A 60 11.41 -1.04 -5.58
N LEU A 61 12.46 -1.82 -5.81
CA LEU A 61 13.85 -1.37 -5.69
C LEU A 61 14.20 -0.25 -6.68
N GLU A 62 13.68 -0.29 -7.91
CA GLU A 62 13.88 0.76 -8.93
C GLU A 62 13.33 2.13 -8.50
N GLN A 63 12.32 2.17 -7.63
CA GLN A 63 11.66 3.40 -7.16
C GLN A 63 12.05 3.78 -5.71
N LEU A 64 12.83 2.94 -5.04
CA LEU A 64 13.10 3.03 -3.62
C LEU A 64 14.02 4.21 -3.32
N ARG A 65 13.66 4.97 -2.28
CA ARG A 65 14.46 6.07 -1.75
C ARG A 65 14.15 6.27 -0.27
N PRO A 66 15.01 6.96 0.51
CA PRO A 66 14.70 7.31 1.89
C PRO A 66 13.32 7.99 2.00
N GLY A 67 12.49 7.50 2.91
CA GLY A 67 11.11 8.00 3.12
C GLY A 67 10.03 7.38 2.19
N SER A 68 10.35 6.36 1.40
CA SER A 68 9.35 5.65 0.59
C SER A 68 8.23 4.99 1.42
N ASN A 69 6.99 5.13 0.96
CA ASN A 69 5.84 4.37 1.43
C ASN A 69 5.40 3.42 0.30
N ILE A 70 5.54 2.11 0.53
CA ILE A 70 5.38 1.06 -0.48
C ILE A 70 3.93 0.54 -0.46
N LEU A 71 3.23 0.63 -1.59
CA LEU A 71 1.91 0.00 -1.75
C LEU A 71 2.03 -1.45 -2.21
N MET A 72 1.39 -2.35 -1.48
CA MET A 72 1.22 -3.78 -1.77
C MET A 72 -0.21 -4.23 -1.46
N HIS A 73 -0.60 -5.38 -2.00
CA HIS A 73 -1.86 -6.08 -1.69
C HIS A 73 -1.54 -7.53 -1.27
N GLU A 74 -2.43 -8.16 -0.50
CA GLU A 74 -2.28 -9.54 0.04
C GLU A 74 -2.40 -10.68 -1.00
N LEU A 75 -1.68 -10.58 -2.11
CA LEU A 75 -1.69 -11.60 -3.17
C LEU A 75 -0.62 -12.67 -2.90
N PRO A 76 -0.82 -13.94 -3.30
CA PRO A 76 0.13 -15.02 -3.00
C PRO A 76 1.55 -14.76 -3.50
N TRP A 77 1.71 -14.06 -4.62
CA TRP A 77 3.04 -13.68 -5.13
C TRP A 77 3.67 -12.52 -4.36
N THR A 78 2.87 -11.62 -3.75
CA THR A 78 3.39 -10.63 -2.80
C THR A 78 4.00 -11.33 -1.60
N ALA A 79 3.29 -12.31 -1.03
CA ALA A 79 3.78 -13.06 0.14
C ALA A 79 5.11 -13.77 -0.17
N LYS A 80 5.23 -14.37 -1.37
CA LYS A 80 6.48 -15.00 -1.83
C LYS A 80 7.63 -14.02 -2.05
N ALA A 81 7.35 -12.78 -2.44
CA ALA A 81 8.37 -11.76 -2.67
C ALA A 81 8.81 -11.04 -1.40
N LEU A 82 7.97 -11.04 -0.36
CA LEU A 82 8.13 -10.16 0.80
C LEU A 82 9.42 -10.43 1.58
N ASP A 83 9.77 -11.71 1.77
CA ASP A 83 10.97 -12.08 2.54
C ASP A 83 12.24 -11.53 1.87
N THR A 84 12.42 -11.86 0.58
CA THR A 84 13.54 -11.36 -0.23
C THR A 84 13.56 -9.83 -0.30
N LEU A 85 12.41 -9.17 -0.48
CA LEU A 85 12.33 -7.71 -0.53
C LEU A 85 12.81 -7.03 0.78
N LEU A 86 12.70 -7.70 1.92
CA LEU A 86 13.09 -7.13 3.22
C LEU A 86 14.55 -7.42 3.58
N THR A 87 15.21 -8.35 2.89
CA THR A 87 16.58 -8.80 3.20
C THR A 87 17.62 -8.38 2.18
N ASP A 88 17.23 -8.17 0.92
CA ASP A 88 18.10 -7.73 -0.17
C ASP A 88 18.31 -6.21 -0.17
#